data_AF-A0A934Y905-F1
#
_entry.id   AF-A0A934Y905-F1
#
_cell.length_a   1.000
_cell.length_b   1.000
_cell.length_c   1.000
_cell.angle_alpha   90.00
_cell.angle_beta   90.00
_cell.angle_gamma   90.00
#
_symmetry.space_group_name_H-M   'P 1'
#
loop_
_entity.id
_entity.type
_entity.pdbx_description
1 polymer ?
#
loop_
_entity_poly.entity_id
_entity_poly.type
_entity_poly.pdbx_seq_one_letter_code
_entity_poly.pdbx_strand_id
1 'polypeptide(L)'
;MPENKIDNWFGNISIIDIHNNPSVHRKEANEMQIMKENSIKIVHYPDCQQIILWLPEYYSNYNSIIIKEKSTEKVIFDNKIDQIISGSIQFIIDSLFIPPGTYEIIILNNSSDKHIIEFIKHTDDYIPSVKAVENTSTNELETILNQIEKEEKEAIIYRDGIGKIIPNVDLEMREKILNELAGKFTRKVEYEGNLRSGIIIYVENDKRVKFDTEMGGGNCLFYVFLPNKERWEGATGIPISERDNVLEFIAISANRDQASSCYYEITEDYITYYRR
;
A
#
# COMPACT_ATOMS: atom_id res chain seq x y z
N MET A 1 -13.07 34.79 -19.00
CA MET A 1 -13.51 34.27 -17.68
C MET A 1 -12.27 34.15 -16.82
N PRO A 2 -12.26 34.59 -15.56
CA PRO A 2 -11.09 34.39 -14.72
C PRO A 2 -10.86 32.89 -14.57
N GLU A 3 -9.65 32.42 -14.88
CA GLU A 3 -9.22 31.06 -14.57
C GLU A 3 -9.31 30.91 -13.04
N ASN A 4 -10.31 30.15 -12.57
CA ASN A 4 -10.33 29.71 -11.18
C ASN A 4 -9.09 28.85 -10.99
N LYS A 5 -8.06 29.44 -10.39
CA LYS A 5 -6.87 28.74 -9.95
C LYS A 5 -7.36 27.71 -8.93
N ILE A 6 -7.42 26.45 -9.33
CA ILE A 6 -7.75 25.35 -8.42
C ILE A 6 -6.55 25.22 -7.50
N ASP A 7 -6.73 25.57 -6.23
CA ASP A 7 -5.71 25.35 -5.23
C ASP A 7 -5.55 23.83 -5.05
N ASN A 8 -4.32 23.35 -5.20
CA ASN A 8 -3.98 21.94 -5.05
C ASN A 8 -3.54 21.68 -3.61
N TRP A 9 -4.19 20.73 -2.96
CA TRP A 9 -3.94 20.36 -1.57
C TRP A 9 -3.39 18.93 -1.49
N PHE A 10 -2.11 18.84 -1.16
CA PHE A 10 -1.44 17.58 -0.87
C PHE A 10 -1.65 17.21 0.60
N GLY A 11 -1.50 15.92 0.92
CA GLY A 11 -1.56 15.44 2.30
C GLY A 11 -2.01 14.00 2.41
N ASN A 12 -2.32 13.59 3.64
CA ASN A 12 -2.74 12.21 3.98
C ASN A 12 -4.23 12.13 4.37
N ILE A 13 -4.97 11.15 3.86
CA ILE A 13 -6.36 10.88 4.22
C ILE A 13 -6.41 9.71 5.20
N SER A 14 -7.15 9.89 6.29
CA SER A 14 -7.48 8.82 7.25
C SER A 14 -8.99 8.72 7.41
N ILE A 15 -9.53 7.50 7.30
CA ILE A 15 -10.94 7.22 7.58
C ILE A 15 -11.14 7.22 9.10
N ILE A 16 -12.16 7.93 9.57
CA ILE A 16 -12.55 8.00 10.98
C ILE A 16 -13.62 6.94 11.27
N ASP A 17 -14.70 6.95 10.50
CA ASP A 17 -15.88 6.11 10.76
C ASP A 17 -16.74 5.92 9.49
N ILE A 18 -17.60 4.92 9.49
CA ILE A 18 -18.57 4.62 8.43
C ILE A 18 -19.94 4.36 9.06
N HIS A 19 -20.92 5.21 8.72
CA HIS A 19 -22.30 5.07 9.15
C HIS A 19 -23.22 4.68 7.99
N ASN A 20 -24.17 3.81 8.27
CA ASN A 20 -25.18 3.35 7.33
C ASN A 20 -26.55 3.72 7.89
N ASN A 21 -27.17 4.77 7.35
CA ASN A 21 -28.40 5.34 7.86
C ASN A 21 -29.57 4.96 6.93
N PRO A 22 -30.40 3.96 7.29
CA PRO A 22 -31.57 3.61 6.51
C PRO A 22 -32.62 4.74 6.56
N SER A 23 -33.34 4.91 5.46
CA SER A 23 -34.43 5.87 5.31
C SER A 23 -35.65 5.45 6.11
N VAL A 24 -36.33 6.42 6.73
CA VAL A 24 -37.61 6.22 7.42
C VAL A 24 -38.72 5.81 6.44
N HIS A 25 -38.56 6.13 5.15
CA HIS A 25 -39.54 5.82 4.10
C HIS A 25 -39.24 4.52 3.36
N ARG A 26 -38.27 3.74 3.84
CA ARG A 26 -37.92 2.45 3.24
C ARG A 26 -39.06 1.45 3.39
N LYS A 27 -39.32 0.67 2.33
CA LYS A 27 -40.23 -0.48 2.39
C LYS A 27 -39.55 -1.62 3.15
N GLU A 28 -40.24 -2.21 4.14
CA GLU A 28 -39.71 -3.28 5.02
C GLU A 28 -39.10 -4.49 4.29
N ALA A 29 -39.52 -4.75 3.05
CA ALA A 29 -39.03 -5.88 2.26
C ALA A 29 -37.61 -5.69 1.68
N ASN A 30 -37.03 -4.49 1.72
CA ASN A 30 -35.70 -4.22 1.15
C ASN A 30 -34.68 -3.98 2.26
N GLU A 31 -33.80 -4.94 2.52
CA GLU A 31 -32.67 -4.76 3.44
C GLU A 31 -31.63 -3.78 2.88
N MET A 32 -30.95 -3.04 3.78
CA MET A 32 -29.83 -2.18 3.36
C MET A 32 -28.66 -3.06 3.03
N GLN A 33 -28.06 -2.90 1.86
CA GLN A 33 -26.69 -3.37 1.69
C GLN A 33 -25.75 -2.38 2.38
N ILE A 34 -24.93 -2.90 3.29
CA ILE A 34 -24.12 -2.10 4.21
C ILE A 34 -22.75 -1.83 3.57
N MET A 35 -22.33 -0.56 3.60
CA MET A 35 -20.97 -0.17 3.27
C MET A 35 -20.05 -0.45 4.45
N LYS A 36 -18.94 -1.14 4.19
CA LYS A 36 -17.97 -1.60 5.20
C LYS A 36 -16.60 -0.97 4.96
N GLU A 37 -15.67 -1.12 5.90
CA GLU A 37 -14.31 -0.59 5.78
C GLU A 37 -13.59 -1.09 4.51
N ASN A 38 -13.75 -2.37 4.16
CA ASN A 38 -13.17 -2.95 2.95
C ASN A 38 -13.78 -2.41 1.64
N SER A 39 -14.85 -1.61 1.72
CA SER A 39 -15.46 -0.90 0.60
C SER A 39 -14.74 0.40 0.26
N ILE A 40 -13.66 0.73 0.98
CA ILE A 40 -12.89 1.95 0.84
C ILE A 40 -11.41 1.60 0.72
N LYS A 41 -10.72 2.20 -0.24
CA LYS A 41 -9.26 2.10 -0.37
C LYS A 41 -8.69 3.48 -0.65
N ILE A 42 -7.69 3.86 0.13
CA ILE A 42 -6.89 5.06 -0.11
C ILE A 42 -5.60 4.64 -0.80
N VAL A 43 -5.28 5.26 -1.93
CA VAL A 43 -4.02 5.05 -2.65
C VAL A 43 -3.24 6.35 -2.65
N HIS A 44 -1.96 6.27 -2.30
CA HIS A 44 -1.06 7.41 -2.28
C HIS A 44 -0.18 7.39 -3.54
N TYR A 45 -0.25 8.45 -4.33
CA TYR A 45 0.62 8.73 -5.46
C TYR A 45 1.53 9.92 -5.12
N PRO A 46 2.67 10.08 -5.83
CA PRO A 46 3.58 11.20 -5.59
C PRO A 46 2.93 12.58 -5.75
N ASP A 47 1.85 12.67 -6.53
CA ASP A 47 1.20 13.91 -6.93
C ASP A 47 -0.24 14.05 -6.40
N CYS A 48 -0.82 13.03 -5.78
CA CYS A 48 -2.16 13.11 -5.18
C CYS A 48 -2.46 11.89 -4.29
N GLN A 49 -3.58 11.95 -3.57
CA GLN A 49 -4.21 10.74 -3.05
C GLN A 49 -5.52 10.47 -3.77
N GLN A 50 -5.81 9.20 -3.96
CA GLN A 50 -7.06 8.75 -4.53
C GLN A 50 -7.89 8.03 -3.47
N ILE A 51 -9.16 8.43 -3.37
CA ILE A 51 -10.18 7.72 -2.62
C ILE A 51 -10.90 6.81 -3.61
N ILE A 52 -10.77 5.50 -3.42
CA ILE A 52 -11.49 4.50 -4.19
C ILE A 52 -12.62 3.94 -3.33
N LEU A 53 -13.84 4.02 -3.84
CA LEU A 53 -15.04 3.54 -3.17
C LEU A 53 -15.73 2.46 -4.01
N TRP A 54 -16.15 1.39 -3.33
CA TRP A 54 -17.01 0.35 -3.90
C TRP A 54 -18.40 0.42 -3.27
N LEU A 55 -19.41 0.61 -4.12
CA LEU A 55 -20.81 0.59 -3.73
C LEU A 55 -21.23 -0.84 -3.36
N PRO A 56 -22.00 -1.02 -2.28
CA PRO A 56 -22.57 -2.30 -1.91
C PRO A 56 -23.51 -2.91 -2.97
N GLU A 57 -24.10 -2.06 -3.81
CA GLU A 57 -25.00 -2.46 -4.90
C GLU A 57 -24.62 -1.81 -6.23
N TYR A 58 -25.30 -2.22 -7.30
CA TYR A 58 -25.14 -1.64 -8.63
C TYR A 58 -25.43 -0.14 -8.62
N TYR A 59 -24.65 0.64 -9.37
CA TYR A 59 -24.74 2.11 -9.38
C TYR A 59 -26.15 2.64 -9.67
N SER A 60 -26.98 1.89 -10.41
CA SER A 60 -28.37 2.28 -10.72
C SER A 60 -29.26 2.40 -9.49
N ASN A 61 -28.86 1.80 -8.36
CA ASN A 61 -29.55 1.93 -7.07
C ASN A 61 -29.16 3.22 -6.33
N TYR A 62 -28.18 3.97 -6.84
CA TYR A 62 -27.67 5.18 -6.23
C TYR A 62 -27.94 6.43 -7.06
N ASN A 63 -28.13 7.55 -6.37
CA ASN A 63 -28.51 8.82 -6.98
C ASN A 63 -27.34 9.80 -7.01
N SER A 64 -26.81 10.16 -5.85
CA SER A 64 -25.78 11.19 -5.73
C SER A 64 -24.75 10.89 -4.67
N ILE A 65 -23.61 11.56 -4.81
CA ILE A 65 -22.54 11.63 -3.84
C ILE A 65 -22.24 13.09 -3.51
N ILE A 66 -22.02 13.37 -2.24
CA ILE A 66 -21.70 14.69 -1.74
C ILE A 66 -20.46 14.57 -0.85
N ILE A 67 -19.48 15.46 -1.01
CA ILE A 67 -18.40 15.67 -0.05
C ILE A 67 -18.58 17.06 0.55
N LYS A 68 -18.64 17.13 1.87
CA LYS A 68 -18.77 18.38 2.61
C LYS A 68 -17.81 18.43 3.79
N GLU A 69 -17.40 19.64 4.13
CA GLU A 69 -16.59 19.91 5.33
C GLU A 69 -17.49 19.87 6.57
N LYS A 70 -17.08 19.12 7.60
CA LYS A 70 -17.91 18.88 8.80
C LYS A 70 -18.06 20.11 9.70
N SER A 71 -17.05 20.98 9.72
CA SER A 71 -17.04 22.19 10.56
C SER A 71 -17.92 23.32 9.99
N THR A 72 -17.94 23.48 8.67
CA THR A 72 -18.61 24.59 7.98
C THR A 72 -19.87 24.17 7.24
N GLU A 73 -20.11 22.86 7.07
CA GLU A 73 -21.15 22.28 6.21
C GLU A 73 -21.02 22.70 4.73
N LYS A 74 -19.86 23.23 4.33
CA LYS A 74 -19.60 23.65 2.95
C LYS A 74 -19.44 22.42 2.06
N VAL A 75 -20.30 22.33 1.04
CA VAL A 75 -20.19 21.32 -0.02
C VAL A 75 -19.03 21.68 -0.94
N ILE A 76 -18.10 20.76 -1.11
CA ILE A 76 -16.93 20.90 -2.00
C ILE A 76 -17.01 19.97 -3.21
N PHE A 77 -17.88 18.97 -3.17
CA PHE A 77 -18.14 18.04 -4.26
C PHE A 77 -19.61 17.61 -4.21
N ASP A 78 -20.32 17.69 -5.32
CA ASP A 78 -21.70 17.21 -5.47
C ASP A 78 -21.90 16.75 -6.91
N ASN A 79 -22.09 15.45 -7.10
CA ASN A 79 -22.27 14.84 -8.41
C ASN A 79 -23.28 13.72 -8.35
N LYS A 80 -23.90 13.45 -9.50
CA LYS A 80 -24.68 12.22 -9.67
C LYS A 80 -23.75 11.02 -9.82
N ILE A 81 -24.15 9.88 -9.28
CA ILE A 81 -23.33 8.66 -9.31
C ILE A 81 -23.07 8.19 -10.75
N ASP A 82 -24.07 8.29 -11.63
CA ASP A 82 -23.97 7.91 -13.04
C ASP A 82 -22.96 8.73 -13.85
N GLN A 83 -22.53 9.89 -13.35
CA GLN A 83 -21.56 10.77 -14.01
C GLN A 83 -20.11 10.45 -13.64
N ILE A 84 -19.89 9.76 -12.52
CA ILE A 84 -18.55 9.54 -11.94
C ILE A 84 -18.21 8.06 -11.76
N ILE A 85 -19.15 7.16 -12.01
CA ILE A 85 -18.95 5.72 -11.83
C ILE A 85 -17.93 5.18 -12.84
N SER A 86 -17.01 4.39 -12.33
CA SER A 86 -16.09 3.53 -13.09
C SER A 86 -16.61 2.09 -13.05
N GLY A 87 -17.13 1.62 -14.17
CA GLY A 87 -17.75 0.29 -14.26
C GLY A 87 -19.11 0.24 -13.57
N SER A 88 -19.32 -0.77 -12.72
CA SER A 88 -20.65 -1.09 -12.17
C SER A 88 -20.88 -0.63 -10.73
N ILE A 89 -19.82 -0.55 -9.93
CA ILE A 89 -19.90 -0.31 -8.48
C ILE A 89 -18.77 0.58 -7.95
N GLN A 90 -17.77 0.92 -8.76
CA GLN A 90 -16.57 1.60 -8.28
C GLN A 90 -16.57 3.05 -8.73
N PHE A 91 -16.06 3.97 -7.92
CA PHE A 91 -15.62 5.27 -8.42
C PHE A 91 -14.36 5.73 -7.68
N ILE A 92 -13.64 6.64 -8.32
CA ILE A 92 -12.31 7.10 -7.91
C ILE A 92 -12.35 8.62 -7.83
N ILE A 93 -11.93 9.18 -6.70
CA ILE A 93 -11.92 10.62 -6.46
C ILE A 93 -10.50 11.04 -6.11
N ASP A 94 -9.94 11.97 -6.90
CA ASP A 94 -8.67 12.61 -6.59
C ASP A 94 -8.85 13.62 -5.46
N SER A 95 -8.01 13.56 -4.44
CA SER A 95 -8.15 14.43 -3.26
C SER A 95 -7.57 15.83 -3.44
N LEU A 96 -7.07 16.19 -4.62
CA LEU A 96 -6.32 17.44 -4.83
C LEU A 96 -7.13 18.70 -4.53
N PHE A 97 -8.44 18.64 -4.77
CA PHE A 97 -9.34 19.76 -4.50
C PHE A 97 -9.80 19.85 -3.03
N ILE A 98 -9.39 18.90 -2.18
CA ILE A 98 -9.83 18.77 -0.79
C ILE A 98 -8.78 19.39 0.15
N PRO A 99 -9.03 20.56 0.76
CA PRO A 99 -8.08 21.15 1.71
C PRO A 99 -7.94 20.31 2.99
N PRO A 100 -6.86 20.48 3.78
CA PRO A 100 -6.74 19.85 5.08
C PRO A 100 -7.93 20.21 5.99
N GLY A 101 -8.52 19.21 6.66
CA GLY A 101 -9.73 19.37 7.45
C GLY A 101 -10.48 18.06 7.69
N THR A 102 -11.65 18.15 8.31
CA THR A 102 -12.54 17.01 8.59
C THR A 102 -13.74 17.05 7.65
N TYR A 103 -14.04 15.92 7.02
CA TYR A 103 -15.02 15.81 5.95
C TYR A 103 -15.92 14.60 6.10
N GLU A 104 -17.06 14.67 5.42
CA GLU A 104 -17.99 13.57 5.28
C GLU A 104 -18.29 13.34 3.79
N ILE A 105 -18.19 12.09 3.35
CA ILE A 105 -18.72 11.64 2.06
C ILE A 105 -20.10 11.04 2.32
N ILE A 106 -21.13 11.60 1.69
CA ILE A 106 -22.51 11.14 1.79
C ILE A 106 -22.92 10.56 0.45
N ILE A 107 -23.27 9.28 0.43
CA ILE A 107 -23.77 8.57 -0.75
C ILE A 107 -25.25 8.29 -0.52
N LEU A 108 -26.10 8.79 -1.41
CA LEU A 108 -27.54 8.64 -1.35
C LEU A 108 -28.02 7.59 -2.33
N ASN A 109 -28.83 6.65 -1.85
CA ASN A 109 -29.50 5.69 -2.71
C ASN A 109 -30.90 6.15 -3.16
N ASN A 110 -31.51 5.41 -4.09
CA ASN A 110 -32.84 5.72 -4.62
C ASN A 110 -33.96 5.57 -3.57
N SER A 111 -33.70 4.82 -2.50
CA SER A 111 -34.60 4.66 -1.35
C SER A 111 -34.39 5.74 -0.28
N SER A 112 -33.52 6.73 -0.55
CA SER A 112 -33.07 7.78 0.38
C SER A 112 -32.23 7.30 1.57
N ASP A 113 -31.73 6.06 1.53
CA ASP A 113 -30.75 5.58 2.49
C ASP A 113 -29.41 6.28 2.26
N LYS A 114 -28.63 6.43 3.34
CA LYS A 114 -27.35 7.16 3.30
C LYS A 114 -26.21 6.28 3.78
N HIS A 115 -25.13 6.24 3.01
CA HIS A 115 -23.82 5.84 3.52
C HIS A 115 -23.04 7.11 3.82
N ILE A 116 -22.51 7.23 5.03
CA ILE A 116 -21.73 8.38 5.48
C ILE A 116 -20.33 7.87 5.84
N ILE A 117 -19.32 8.40 5.19
CA ILE A 117 -17.92 8.08 5.47
C ILE A 117 -17.28 9.33 6.05
N GLU A 118 -16.82 9.26 7.29
CA GLU A 118 -16.10 10.35 7.93
C GLU A 118 -14.60 10.19 7.69
N PHE A 119 -13.91 11.26 7.30
CA PHE A 119 -12.47 11.22 7.09
C PHE A 119 -11.79 12.55 7.44
N ILE A 120 -10.49 12.48 7.73
CA ILE A 120 -9.63 13.65 7.93
C ILE A 120 -8.62 13.71 6.79
N LYS A 121 -8.50 14.89 6.18
CA LYS A 121 -7.36 15.25 5.33
C LYS A 121 -6.34 15.98 6.20
N HIS A 122 -5.18 15.38 6.38
CA HIS A 122 -4.04 15.96 7.05
C HIS A 122 -3.16 16.74 6.07
N THR A 123 -2.32 17.63 6.57
CA THR A 123 -1.25 18.29 5.80
C THR A 123 -0.14 17.29 5.42
N ASP A 124 0.72 17.65 4.46
CA ASP A 124 1.85 16.80 4.02
C ASP A 124 2.82 16.42 5.15
N ASP A 125 3.02 17.32 6.12
CA ASP A 125 3.90 17.08 7.27
C ASP A 125 3.34 16.06 8.27
N TYR A 126 2.13 15.55 8.02
CA TYR A 126 1.53 14.53 8.87
C TYR A 126 2.19 13.18 8.63
N ILE A 127 3.03 12.81 9.58
CA ILE A 127 3.48 11.44 9.76
C ILE A 127 2.35 10.70 10.47
N PRO A 128 1.68 9.72 9.84
CA PRO A 128 0.70 8.92 10.54
C PRO A 128 1.37 8.35 11.78
N SER A 129 0.72 8.54 12.93
CA SER A 129 1.03 7.71 14.08
C SER A 129 0.93 6.30 13.57
N VAL A 130 2.08 5.61 13.49
CA VAL A 130 2.08 4.15 13.49
C VAL A 130 1.28 3.86 14.74
N LYS A 131 0.01 3.46 14.58
CA LYS A 131 -0.68 2.78 15.67
C LYS A 131 0.34 1.71 16.01
N ALA A 132 0.95 1.81 17.19
CA ALA A 132 1.60 0.65 17.76
C ALA A 132 0.56 -0.42 17.53
N VAL A 133 0.86 -1.39 16.67
CA VAL A 133 0.00 -2.55 16.51
C VAL A 133 -0.15 -2.99 17.95
N GLU A 134 -1.30 -2.67 18.56
CA GLU A 134 -1.57 -3.00 19.94
C GLU A 134 -1.39 -4.48 19.91
N ASN A 135 -0.26 -4.94 20.46
CA ASN A 135 0.35 -6.22 20.15
C ASN A 135 -0.78 -7.16 19.86
N THR A 136 -1.04 -7.46 18.56
CA THR A 136 -2.12 -8.35 18.17
C THR A 136 -1.82 -9.55 19.02
N SER A 137 -2.62 -9.72 20.08
CA SER A 137 -2.12 -10.46 21.23
C SER A 137 -1.67 -11.79 20.67
N THR A 138 -0.54 -12.33 21.13
CA THR A 138 -0.03 -13.60 20.58
C THR A 138 -1.16 -14.62 20.37
N ASN A 139 -2.19 -14.57 21.22
CA ASN A 139 -3.49 -15.22 21.06
C ASN A 139 -4.27 -14.99 19.75
N GLU A 140 -4.41 -13.79 19.18
CA GLU A 140 -5.16 -13.56 17.92
C GLU A 140 -4.40 -14.06 16.70
N LEU A 141 -3.09 -13.83 16.63
CA LEU A 141 -2.23 -14.43 15.59
C LEU A 141 -2.17 -15.95 15.74
N GLU A 142 -2.06 -16.47 16.97
CA GLU A 142 -2.18 -17.90 17.26
C GLU A 142 -3.57 -18.43 16.92
N THR A 143 -4.65 -17.65 17.10
CA THR A 143 -6.01 -18.09 16.74
C THR A 143 -6.17 -18.17 15.23
N ILE A 144 -5.65 -17.19 14.48
CA ILE A 144 -5.64 -17.20 13.01
C ILE A 144 -4.75 -18.33 12.49
N LEU A 145 -3.55 -18.50 13.05
CA LEU A 145 -2.64 -19.61 12.71
C LEU A 145 -3.27 -20.97 13.03
N ASN A 146 -3.88 -21.12 14.19
CA ASN A 146 -4.60 -22.34 14.58
C ASN A 146 -5.83 -22.59 13.69
N GLN A 147 -6.51 -21.55 13.21
CA GLN A 147 -7.62 -21.70 12.25
C GLN A 147 -7.10 -22.16 10.88
N ILE A 148 -5.98 -21.59 10.40
CA ILE A 148 -5.32 -22.01 9.17
C ILE A 148 -4.82 -23.47 9.28
N GLU A 149 -4.14 -23.83 10.38
CA GLU A 149 -3.69 -25.21 10.64
C GLU A 149 -4.87 -26.20 10.79
N LYS A 150 -6.00 -25.74 11.32
CA LYS A 150 -7.21 -26.57 11.47
C LYS A 150 -7.92 -26.78 10.14
N GLU A 151 -7.92 -25.79 9.25
CA GLU A 151 -8.37 -25.94 7.86
C GLU A 151 -7.43 -26.84 7.04
N GLU A 152 -6.12 -26.84 7.33
CA GLU A 152 -5.14 -27.75 6.69
C GLU A 152 -5.33 -29.24 7.07
N LYS A 153 -5.80 -29.53 8.29
CA LYS A 153 -6.05 -30.92 8.73
C LYS A 153 -7.22 -31.60 8.01
N GLU A 154 -8.07 -30.83 7.33
CA GLU A 154 -9.16 -31.36 6.50
C GLU A 154 -8.86 -31.24 5.00
N ALA A 155 -7.58 -31.16 4.61
CA ALA A 155 -7.19 -31.18 3.21
C ALA A 155 -7.76 -32.42 2.50
N ILE A 156 -8.58 -32.20 1.48
CA ILE A 156 -9.20 -33.24 0.67
C ILE A 156 -8.10 -34.13 0.08
N ILE A 157 -8.02 -35.39 0.53
CA ILE A 157 -7.04 -36.35 0.03
C ILE A 157 -7.54 -36.91 -1.30
N TYR A 158 -6.99 -36.41 -2.40
CA TYR A 158 -7.32 -36.91 -3.73
C TYR A 158 -6.63 -38.25 -3.99
N ARG A 159 -7.41 -39.22 -4.47
CA ARG A 159 -6.95 -40.54 -4.88
C ARG A 159 -7.11 -40.69 -6.38
N ASP A 160 -6.17 -41.34 -7.05
CA ASP A 160 -6.29 -41.66 -8.46
C ASP A 160 -7.36 -42.75 -8.72
N GLY A 161 -7.63 -43.06 -9.99
CA GLY A 161 -8.60 -44.10 -10.39
C GLY A 161 -8.27 -45.53 -9.94
N ILE A 162 -7.13 -45.73 -9.26
CA ILE A 162 -6.64 -47.02 -8.74
C ILE A 162 -6.42 -46.94 -7.20
N GLY A 163 -6.80 -45.82 -6.57
CA GLY A 163 -6.79 -45.62 -5.12
C GLY A 163 -5.47 -45.12 -4.52
N LYS A 164 -4.47 -44.75 -5.33
CA LYS A 164 -3.20 -44.18 -4.84
C LYS A 164 -3.38 -42.70 -4.50
N ILE A 165 -2.86 -42.28 -3.35
CA ILE A 165 -2.90 -40.89 -2.91
C ILE A 165 -2.01 -40.05 -3.83
N ILE A 166 -2.58 -38.99 -4.40
CA ILE A 166 -1.86 -38.03 -5.23
C ILE A 166 -1.08 -37.09 -4.30
N PRO A 167 0.25 -36.90 -4.48
CA PRO A 167 1.03 -35.96 -3.68
C PRO A 167 0.50 -34.54 -3.83
N ASN A 168 0.33 -33.84 -2.71
CA ASN A 168 -0.23 -32.49 -2.68
C ASN A 168 0.88 -31.46 -2.93
N VAL A 169 1.39 -31.43 -4.17
CA VAL A 169 2.50 -30.55 -4.63
C VAL A 169 2.21 -29.07 -4.35
N ASP A 170 0.93 -28.70 -4.26
CA ASP A 170 0.47 -27.34 -3.98
C ASP A 170 0.89 -26.82 -2.59
N LEU A 171 1.01 -27.69 -1.57
CA LEU A 171 1.42 -27.27 -0.22
C LEU A 171 2.89 -26.84 -0.19
N GLU A 172 3.77 -27.59 -0.84
CA GLU A 172 5.19 -27.27 -0.94
C GLU A 172 5.42 -25.98 -1.73
N MET A 173 4.63 -25.75 -2.80
CA MET A 173 4.69 -24.49 -3.54
C MET A 173 4.21 -23.29 -2.72
N ARG A 174 3.14 -23.46 -1.94
CA ARG A 174 2.59 -22.40 -1.09
C ARG A 174 3.55 -21.99 0.01
N GLU A 175 4.17 -22.94 0.69
CA GLU A 175 5.17 -22.68 1.73
C GLU A 175 6.36 -21.90 1.16
N LYS A 176 6.84 -22.28 -0.03
CA LYS A 176 7.92 -21.57 -0.72
C LYS A 176 7.54 -20.12 -1.03
N ILE A 177 6.34 -19.88 -1.55
CA ILE A 177 5.84 -18.53 -1.89
C ILE A 177 5.68 -17.68 -0.62
N LEU A 178 5.13 -18.25 0.46
CA LEU A 178 4.97 -17.52 1.73
C LEU A 178 6.32 -17.11 2.33
N ASN A 179 7.33 -17.99 2.28
CA ASN A 179 8.68 -17.67 2.73
C ASN A 179 9.37 -16.61 1.85
N GLU A 180 9.16 -16.63 0.54
CA GLU A 180 9.63 -15.58 -0.37
C GLU A 180 8.97 -14.22 -0.07
N LEU A 181 7.66 -14.21 0.17
CA LEU A 181 6.92 -12.98 0.51
C LEU A 181 7.32 -12.41 1.88
N ALA A 182 7.44 -13.26 2.91
CA ALA A 182 7.91 -12.85 4.24
C ALA A 182 9.33 -12.26 4.17
N GLY A 183 10.18 -12.80 3.30
CA GLY A 183 11.50 -12.23 3.00
C GLY A 183 11.44 -10.80 2.50
N LYS A 184 10.54 -10.51 1.56
CA LYS A 184 10.38 -9.15 1.00
C LYS A 184 9.97 -8.11 2.05
N PHE A 185 9.17 -8.50 3.05
CA PHE A 185 8.74 -7.59 4.13
C PHE A 185 9.79 -7.37 5.22
N THR A 186 10.78 -8.26 5.34
CA THR A 186 11.86 -8.14 6.35
C THR A 186 13.15 -7.54 5.78
N ARG A 187 13.15 -7.13 4.51
CA ARG A 187 14.30 -6.51 3.86
C ARG A 187 14.70 -5.24 4.59
N LYS A 188 15.98 -5.12 4.92
CA LYS A 188 16.57 -3.91 5.50
C LYS A 188 17.99 -3.70 5.01
N VAL A 189 18.45 -2.46 5.13
CA VAL A 189 19.83 -2.07 4.85
C VAL A 189 20.48 -1.63 6.15
N GLU A 190 21.62 -2.22 6.48
CA GLU A 190 22.49 -1.83 7.59
C GLU A 190 23.75 -1.16 7.02
N TYR A 191 24.37 -0.27 7.79
CA TYR A 191 25.55 0.48 7.35
C TYR A 191 26.68 0.28 8.37
N GLU A 192 27.88 0.03 7.86
CA GLU A 192 29.09 -0.15 8.66
C GLU A 192 30.21 0.72 8.06
N GLY A 193 31.09 1.30 8.89
CA GLY A 193 32.26 2.04 8.40
C GLY A 193 32.36 3.49 8.88
N ASN A 194 33.10 4.30 8.13
CA ASN A 194 33.42 5.69 8.46
C ASN A 194 32.99 6.65 7.33
N LEU A 195 33.25 7.96 7.51
CA LEU A 195 32.87 8.99 6.53
C LEU A 195 33.50 8.86 5.13
N ARG A 196 34.55 8.05 4.95
CA ARG A 196 35.29 7.92 3.68
C ARG A 196 35.09 6.58 2.98
N SER A 197 34.97 5.52 3.75
CA SER A 197 34.79 4.15 3.25
C SER A 197 33.86 3.40 4.18
N GLY A 198 32.95 2.63 3.62
CA GLY A 198 32.01 1.84 4.39
C GLY A 198 31.55 0.59 3.68
N ILE A 199 30.57 -0.04 4.29
CA ILE A 199 29.93 -1.26 3.80
C ILE A 199 28.44 -1.07 3.99
N ILE A 200 27.70 -1.28 2.90
CA ILE A 200 26.25 -1.44 2.91
C ILE A 200 25.95 -2.92 3.04
N ILE A 201 25.16 -3.30 4.03
CA ILE A 201 24.77 -4.68 4.28
C ILE A 201 23.28 -4.81 3.97
N TYR A 202 22.97 -5.48 2.88
CA TYR A 202 21.61 -5.89 2.54
C TYR A 202 21.24 -7.15 3.34
N VAL A 203 20.11 -7.10 4.04
CA VAL A 203 19.59 -8.21 4.84
C VAL A 203 18.20 -8.58 4.34
N GLU A 204 18.01 -9.85 3.98
CA GLU A 204 16.72 -10.43 3.58
C GLU A 204 16.63 -11.86 4.11
N ASN A 205 15.67 -12.14 5.00
CA ASN A 205 15.64 -13.39 5.77
C ASN A 205 17.02 -13.65 6.44
N ASP A 206 17.59 -14.84 6.21
CA ASP A 206 18.92 -15.24 6.68
C ASP A 206 20.06 -14.79 5.76
N LYS A 207 19.75 -14.17 4.61
CA LYS A 207 20.77 -13.73 3.65
C LYS A 207 21.30 -12.36 4.07
N ARG A 208 22.63 -12.27 4.17
CA ARG A 208 23.36 -11.03 4.42
C ARG A 208 24.38 -10.82 3.31
N VAL A 209 24.19 -9.79 2.51
CA VAL A 209 25.06 -9.46 1.38
C VAL A 209 25.73 -8.12 1.65
N LYS A 210 27.05 -8.06 1.53
CA LYS A 210 27.85 -6.87 1.80
C LYS A 210 28.30 -6.23 0.49
N PHE A 211 28.18 -4.91 0.42
CA PHE A 211 28.63 -4.09 -0.70
C PHE A 211 29.55 -3.00 -0.17
N ASP A 212 30.76 -2.92 -0.72
CA ASP A 212 31.71 -1.89 -0.33
C ASP A 212 31.25 -0.52 -0.84
N THR A 213 31.52 0.52 -0.06
CA THR A 213 31.24 1.90 -0.42
C THR A 213 32.47 2.77 -0.28
N GLU A 214 32.58 3.76 -1.17
CA GLU A 214 33.67 4.72 -1.15
C GLU A 214 33.15 6.13 -1.45
N MET A 215 33.72 7.11 -0.75
CA MET A 215 33.38 8.51 -0.95
C MET A 215 33.82 8.98 -2.35
N GLY A 216 32.91 9.67 -3.02
CA GLY A 216 33.16 10.25 -4.33
C GLY A 216 33.91 11.57 -4.27
N GLY A 217 34.44 11.98 -5.41
CA GLY A 217 35.00 13.32 -5.62
C GLY A 217 34.07 14.20 -6.47
N GLY A 218 34.25 15.52 -6.37
CA GLY A 218 33.50 16.49 -7.17
C GLY A 218 32.01 16.51 -6.83
N ASN A 219 31.16 16.21 -7.82
CA ASN A 219 29.70 16.16 -7.66
C ASN A 219 29.20 14.81 -7.13
N CYS A 220 30.05 13.78 -7.07
CA CYS A 220 29.72 12.48 -6.50
C CYS A 220 29.93 12.52 -4.98
N LEU A 221 28.91 12.15 -4.21
CA LEU A 221 28.98 12.05 -2.76
C LEU A 221 29.65 10.75 -2.33
N PHE A 222 29.13 9.61 -2.79
CA PHE A 222 29.72 8.29 -2.63
C PHE A 222 29.17 7.35 -3.69
N TYR A 223 29.81 6.20 -3.84
CA TYR A 223 29.36 5.15 -4.72
C TYR A 223 29.49 3.78 -4.04
N VAL A 224 28.69 2.84 -4.50
CA VAL A 224 28.58 1.47 -3.99
C VAL A 224 29.08 0.54 -5.07
N PHE A 225 30.05 -0.32 -4.75
CA PHE A 225 30.57 -1.31 -5.69
C PHE A 225 29.60 -2.48 -5.81
N LEU A 226 29.26 -2.84 -7.05
CA LEU A 226 28.35 -3.93 -7.36
C LEU A 226 29.10 -5.10 -8.02
N PRO A 227 28.76 -6.35 -7.68
CA PRO A 227 29.15 -7.49 -8.50
C PRO A 227 28.52 -7.36 -9.89
N ASN A 228 29.32 -7.64 -10.92
CA ASN A 228 28.83 -7.73 -12.30
C ASN A 228 27.77 -8.84 -12.44
N LYS A 229 26.98 -8.79 -13.51
CA LYS A 229 25.86 -9.74 -13.72
C LYS A 229 26.30 -11.21 -13.71
N GLU A 230 27.47 -11.50 -14.27
CA GLU A 230 28.01 -12.86 -14.34
C GLU A 230 28.43 -13.42 -12.97
N ARG A 231 28.89 -12.56 -12.05
CA ARG A 231 29.32 -12.96 -10.70
C ARG A 231 28.27 -12.72 -9.63
N TRP A 232 27.14 -12.10 -9.98
CA TRP A 232 26.08 -11.73 -9.05
C TRP A 232 25.60 -12.89 -8.20
N GLU A 233 25.15 -13.98 -8.83
CA GLU A 233 24.59 -15.13 -8.09
C GLU A 233 25.65 -15.79 -7.20
N GLY A 234 26.90 -15.88 -7.69
CA GLY A 234 28.01 -16.45 -6.93
C GLY A 234 28.47 -15.60 -5.75
N ALA A 235 28.40 -14.27 -5.88
CA ALA A 235 28.82 -13.33 -4.83
C ALA A 235 27.72 -13.07 -3.79
N THR A 236 26.45 -13.09 -4.21
CA THR A 236 25.31 -12.67 -3.36
C THR A 236 24.40 -13.81 -2.92
N GLY A 237 24.39 -14.95 -3.64
CA GLY A 237 23.40 -16.01 -3.43
C GLY A 237 21.97 -15.60 -3.78
N ILE A 238 21.80 -14.50 -4.52
CA ILE A 238 20.52 -13.97 -4.98
C ILE A 238 20.40 -14.25 -6.48
N PRO A 239 19.25 -14.74 -6.97
CA PRO A 239 19.03 -14.96 -8.40
C PRO A 239 19.23 -13.69 -9.23
N ILE A 240 19.77 -13.82 -10.43
CA ILE A 240 20.02 -12.69 -11.33
C ILE A 240 18.72 -11.94 -11.70
N SER A 241 17.58 -12.64 -11.72
CA SER A 241 16.27 -12.05 -11.98
C SER A 241 15.82 -11.05 -10.91
N GLU A 242 16.32 -11.18 -9.68
CA GLU A 242 16.00 -10.30 -8.55
C GLU A 242 17.06 -9.20 -8.36
N ARG A 243 18.17 -9.23 -9.12
CA ARG A 243 19.29 -8.29 -9.00
C ARG A 243 18.82 -6.84 -9.03
N ASP A 244 18.12 -6.46 -10.09
CA ASP A 244 17.76 -5.06 -10.31
C ASP A 244 16.80 -4.55 -9.23
N ASN A 245 15.90 -5.41 -8.73
CA ASN A 245 15.01 -5.08 -7.62
C ASN A 245 15.76 -4.87 -6.29
N VAL A 246 16.76 -5.70 -6.00
CA VAL A 246 17.60 -5.56 -4.80
C VAL A 246 18.46 -4.29 -4.88
N LEU A 247 19.04 -4.01 -6.04
CA LEU A 247 19.86 -2.81 -6.25
C LEU A 247 19.03 -1.54 -6.12
N GLU A 248 17.82 -1.53 -6.65
CA GLU A 248 16.89 -0.40 -6.51
C GLU A 248 16.49 -0.19 -5.04
N PHE A 249 16.20 -1.26 -4.30
CA PHE A 249 15.90 -1.17 -2.87
C PHE A 249 17.06 -0.61 -2.06
N ILE A 250 18.30 -1.06 -2.34
CA ILE A 250 19.51 -0.53 -1.72
C ILE A 250 19.67 0.95 -2.08
N ALA A 251 19.44 1.32 -3.34
CA ALA A 251 19.60 2.68 -3.83
C ALA A 251 18.66 3.67 -3.12
N ILE A 252 17.38 3.30 -3.04
CA ILE A 252 16.35 4.11 -2.38
C ILE A 252 16.64 4.22 -0.87
N SER A 253 16.97 3.10 -0.22
CA SER A 253 17.24 3.06 1.22
C SER A 253 18.45 3.92 1.59
N ALA A 254 19.56 3.76 0.88
CA ALA A 254 20.78 4.54 1.13
C ALA A 254 20.63 6.02 0.74
N ASN A 255 19.85 6.34 -0.30
CA ASN A 255 19.50 7.75 -0.57
C ASN A 255 18.74 8.36 0.61
N ARG A 256 17.68 7.70 1.07
CA ARG A 256 16.87 8.19 2.20
C ARG A 256 17.69 8.36 3.48
N ASP A 257 18.54 7.39 3.81
CA ASP A 257 19.20 7.31 5.11
C ASP A 257 20.53 8.09 5.17
N GLN A 258 21.31 8.14 4.08
CA GLN A 258 22.66 8.72 4.05
C GLN A 258 22.82 9.89 3.07
N ALA A 259 21.94 10.07 2.10
CA ALA A 259 22.12 11.02 1.00
C ALA A 259 20.82 11.67 0.49
N SER A 260 19.97 12.13 1.41
CA SER A 260 18.60 12.61 1.10
C SER A 260 18.54 13.83 0.16
N SER A 261 19.66 14.55 0.02
CA SER A 261 19.81 15.69 -0.90
C SER A 261 20.39 15.31 -2.28
N CYS A 262 20.66 14.03 -2.52
CA CYS A 262 21.28 13.54 -3.75
C CYS A 262 20.25 12.90 -4.69
N TYR A 263 20.61 12.77 -5.96
CA TYR A 263 19.99 11.80 -6.87
C TYR A 263 20.96 10.63 -7.07
N TYR A 264 20.46 9.47 -7.50
CA TYR A 264 21.31 8.29 -7.72
C TYR A 264 21.19 7.77 -9.14
N GLU A 265 22.24 7.11 -9.60
CA GLU A 265 22.31 6.40 -10.88
C GLU A 265 22.83 4.98 -10.63
N ILE A 266 22.10 3.98 -11.14
CA ILE A 266 22.51 2.58 -11.06
C ILE A 266 23.10 2.19 -12.41
N THR A 267 24.35 1.76 -12.39
CA THR A 267 25.09 1.26 -13.56
C THR A 267 25.35 -0.23 -13.40
N GLU A 268 26.10 -0.83 -14.32
CA GLU A 268 26.44 -2.26 -14.25
C GLU A 268 27.29 -2.59 -13.01
N ASP A 269 28.26 -1.74 -12.70
CA ASP A 269 29.27 -1.99 -11.66
C ASP A 269 29.10 -1.11 -10.41
N TYR A 270 28.25 -0.08 -10.47
CA TYR A 270 28.15 0.91 -9.39
C TYR A 270 26.74 1.45 -9.18
N ILE A 271 26.41 1.77 -7.92
CA ILE A 271 25.37 2.76 -7.59
C ILE A 271 26.08 4.05 -7.22
N THR A 272 25.83 5.14 -7.94
CA THR A 272 26.50 6.42 -7.71
C THR A 272 25.50 7.46 -7.22
N TYR A 273 25.86 8.20 -6.17
CA TYR A 273 25.03 9.27 -5.60
C TYR A 273 25.63 10.63 -5.90
N TYR A 274 24.86 11.48 -6.56
CA TYR A 274 25.28 12.82 -6.99
C TYR A 274 24.52 13.90 -6.24
N ARG A 275 25.23 14.97 -5.88
CA ARG A 275 24.62 16.16 -5.29
C ARG A 275 23.71 16.84 -6.31
N ARG A 276 22.54 17.30 -5.86
CA ARG A 276 21.64 18.15 -6.66
C ARG A 276 22.17 19.56 -6.82
#